data_AF-A0A0N4YIU2-F1
#
_entry.id   AF-A0A0N4YIU2-F1
#
_cell.length_a   1.000
_cell.length_b   1.000
_cell.length_c   1.000
_cell.angle_alpha   90.00
_cell.angle_beta   90.00
_cell.angle_gamma   90.00
#
_symmetry.space_group_name_H-M   'P 1'
#
loop_
_entity.id
_entity.type
_entity.pdbx_description
1 polymer ?
#
loop_
_entity_poly.entity_id
_entity_poly.type
_entity_poly.pdbx_seq_one_letter_code
_entity_poly.pdbx_strand_id
1 'polypeptide(L)'
;MFICLWREEDYVNVRCLSYPNTDVFLLCFSLVDPKSLIVCQTVWLPEIRKYAGDNVPVLLVGTKEDLMESANEKQRVTFDTARKAAHELAPSEHSCSLSNPP
;
A
#
# COMPACT_ATOMS: atom_id res chain seq x y z
N MET A 1 -1.68 -3.56 -15.46
CA MET A 1 -0.47 -4.29 -14.96
C MET A 1 -0.40 -4.06 -13.46
N PHE A 2 -0.31 -5.12 -12.63
CA PHE A 2 -0.24 -4.98 -11.18
C PHE A 2 1.22 -4.85 -10.74
N ILE A 3 1.60 -3.72 -10.14
CA ILE A 3 2.95 -3.51 -9.62
C ILE A 3 2.91 -3.57 -8.10
N CYS A 4 3.51 -4.61 -7.52
CA CYS A 4 3.66 -4.78 -6.09
C CYS A 4 4.93 -4.04 -5.64
N LEU A 5 4.79 -2.88 -5.00
CA LEU A 5 5.91 -1.98 -4.64
C LEU A 5 6.64 -2.40 -3.35
N TRP A 6 7.04 -3.66 -3.25
CA TRP A 6 7.81 -4.16 -2.11
C TRP A 6 9.33 -4.13 -2.30
N ARG A 7 9.82 -3.74 -3.48
CA ARG A 7 11.19 -4.10 -3.89
C ARG A 7 12.20 -2.97 -3.67
N GLU A 8 13.41 -3.35 -3.26
CA GLU A 8 14.61 -2.52 -3.04
C GLU A 8 14.77 -1.30 -3.97
N GLU A 9 15.44 -0.27 -3.44
CA GLU A 9 15.80 1.01 -4.10
C GLU A 9 16.55 0.83 -5.44
N ASP A 10 17.18 -0.32 -5.69
CA ASP A 10 18.00 -0.58 -6.88
C ASP A 10 17.23 -0.66 -8.20
N TYR A 11 15.90 -0.71 -8.19
CA TYR A 11 15.08 -0.86 -9.39
C TYR A 11 14.13 0.31 -9.69
N VAL A 12 14.32 1.48 -9.05
CA VAL A 12 13.48 2.67 -9.26
C VAL A 12 13.30 2.98 -10.75
N ASN A 13 14.39 3.02 -11.52
CA ASN A 13 14.36 3.38 -12.94
C ASN A 13 13.56 2.38 -13.80
N VAL A 14 13.56 1.09 -13.45
CA VAL A 14 12.83 0.05 -14.19
C VAL A 14 11.34 0.08 -13.81
N ARG A 15 11.03 0.39 -12.55
CA ARG A 15 9.63 0.49 -12.07
C ARG A 15 8.90 1.65 -12.73
N CYS A 16 9.53 2.82 -12.82
CA CYS A 16 8.92 4.01 -13.42
C CYS A 16 8.48 3.79 -14.88
N LEU A 17 9.15 2.89 -15.63
CA LEU A 17 8.75 2.55 -17.01
C LEU A 17 7.42 1.81 -17.08
N SER A 18 6.99 1.18 -15.99
CA SER A 18 5.77 0.39 -15.93
C SER A 18 4.55 1.19 -15.44
N TYR A 19 4.74 2.43 -14.99
CA TYR A 19 3.67 3.24 -14.39
C TYR A 19 2.72 3.89 -15.42
N PRO A 20 3.17 4.30 -16.62
CA PRO A 20 2.26 4.82 -17.64
C PRO A 20 1.18 3.79 -18.02
N ASN A 21 -0.05 4.25 -18.21
CA ASN A 21 -1.22 3.43 -18.56
C ASN A 21 -1.57 2.34 -17.53
N THR A 22 -1.18 2.52 -16.26
CA THR A 22 -1.63 1.64 -15.19
C THR A 22 -2.98 2.11 -14.65
N ASP A 23 -3.97 1.21 -14.68
CA ASP A 23 -5.34 1.51 -14.22
C ASP A 23 -5.49 1.52 -12.70
N VAL A 24 -4.64 0.77 -11.97
CA VAL A 24 -4.69 0.64 -10.51
C VAL A 24 -3.34 0.23 -9.93
N PHE A 25 -2.98 0.80 -8.77
CA PHE A 25 -1.80 0.40 -8.01
C PHE A 25 -2.18 -0.37 -6.74
N LEU A 26 -1.37 -1.37 -6.39
CA LEU A 26 -1.47 -2.12 -5.14
C LEU A 26 -0.28 -1.74 -4.24
N LEU A 27 -0.57 -1.01 -3.16
CA LEU A 27 0.38 -0.75 -2.09
C LEU A 27 0.23 -1.82 -1.03
N CYS A 28 1.20 -2.72 -0.99
CA CYS A 28 1.17 -3.82 -0.06
C CYS A 28 2.06 -3.49 1.15
N PHE A 29 1.56 -3.75 2.36
CA PHE A 29 2.29 -3.58 3.62
C PHE A 29 2.17 -4.87 4.46
N SER A 30 3.07 -5.05 5.42
CA SER A 30 3.15 -6.24 6.26
C SER A 30 2.40 -5.98 7.55
N LEU A 31 1.44 -6.83 7.87
CA LEU A 31 0.64 -6.74 9.09
C LEU A 31 1.49 -6.95 10.35
N VAL A 32 2.68 -7.55 10.21
CA VAL A 32 3.64 -7.77 11.29
C VAL A 32 4.82 -6.78 11.28
N ASP A 33 4.78 -5.77 10.40
CA ASP A 33 5.79 -4.71 10.36
C ASP A 33 5.14 -3.34 10.05
N PRO A 34 4.83 -2.52 11.07
CA PRO A 34 4.17 -1.24 10.88
C PRO A 34 5.03 -0.23 10.11
N LYS A 35 6.35 -0.41 10.04
CA LYS A 35 7.22 0.49 9.26
C LYS A 35 6.92 0.39 7.77
N SER A 36 6.59 -0.82 7.29
CA SER A 36 6.21 -1.03 5.89
C SER A 36 4.98 -0.21 5.48
N LEU A 37 4.01 -0.03 6.39
CA LEU A 37 2.86 0.84 6.16
C LEU A 37 3.29 2.30 6.02
N ILE A 38 4.15 2.79 6.91
CA ILE A 38 4.67 4.18 6.85
C ILE A 38 5.39 4.43 5.52
N VAL A 39 6.24 3.50 5.07
CA VAL A 39 6.95 3.60 3.78
C VAL A 39 5.96 3.66 2.60
N CYS A 40 4.85 2.92 2.65
CA CYS A 40 3.78 3.05 1.65
C CYS A 40 3.23 4.48 1.58
N GLN A 41 3.09 5.15 2.72
CA GLN A 41 2.57 6.52 2.78
C GLN A 41 3.60 7.56 2.35
N THR A 42 4.84 7.44 2.81
CA THR A 42 5.85 8.49 2.70
C THR A 42 6.74 8.37 1.47
N VAL A 43 6.84 7.17 0.88
CA VAL A 43 7.71 6.91 -0.27
C VAL A 43 6.87 6.49 -1.47
N TRP A 44 6.12 5.39 -1.36
CA TRP A 44 5.48 4.79 -2.52
C TRP A 44 4.31 5.60 -3.06
N LEU A 45 3.45 6.14 -2.20
CA LEU A 45 2.34 6.97 -2.67
C LEU A 45 2.84 8.24 -3.39
N PRO A 46 3.75 9.07 -2.83
CA PRO A 46 4.30 10.22 -3.56
C PRO A 46 4.97 9.84 -4.88
N GLU A 47 5.64 8.69 -4.95
CA GLU A 47 6.25 8.19 -6.19
C GLU A 47 5.19 7.86 -7.25
N ILE A 48 4.13 7.12 -6.89
CA ILE A 48 3.01 6.83 -7.79
C ILE A 48 2.38 8.13 -8.27
N ARG A 49 2.10 9.08 -7.36
CA ARG A 49 1.49 10.37 -7.69
C ARG A 49 2.36 11.17 -8.67
N LYS A 50 3.69 11.14 -8.48
CA LYS A 50 4.67 11.82 -9.34
C LYS A 50 4.72 11.25 -10.76
N TYR A 51 4.65 9.92 -10.92
CA TYR A 51 4.92 9.25 -12.20
C TYR A 51 3.66 8.76 -12.93
N ALA A 52 2.62 8.36 -12.20
CA ALA A 52 1.36 7.86 -12.74
C ALA A 52 0.21 8.89 -12.68
N GLY A 53 0.32 9.89 -11.80
CA GLY A 53 -0.66 10.97 -11.63
C GLY A 53 -1.63 10.79 -10.47
N ASP A 54 -2.29 11.89 -10.10
CA ASP A 54 -3.16 11.97 -8.91
C ASP A 54 -4.49 11.22 -9.06
N ASN A 55 -4.92 10.96 -10.29
CA ASN A 55 -6.21 10.34 -10.57
C ASN A 55 -6.18 8.80 -10.56
N VAL A 56 -5.00 8.18 -10.46
CA VAL A 56 -4.91 6.71 -10.49
C VAL A 56 -5.32 6.14 -9.13
N PRO A 57 -6.27 5.18 -9.08
CA PRO A 57 -6.68 4.55 -7.83
C PRO A 57 -5.54 3.72 -7.23
N VAL A 58 -5.46 3.74 -5.89
CA VAL A 58 -4.46 3.02 -5.12
C VAL A 58 -5.16 2.18 -4.06
N LEU A 59 -4.90 0.88 -4.07
CA LEU A 59 -5.42 -0.08 -3.12
C LEU A 59 -4.35 -0.46 -2.10
N LEU A 60 -4.68 -0.32 -0.81
CA LEU A 60 -3.78 -0.69 0.29
C LEU A 60 -4.07 -2.13 0.74
N VAL A 61 -3.06 -3.00 0.72
CA VAL A 61 -3.18 -4.44 0.99
C VAL A 61 -2.30 -4.86 2.15
N GLY A 62 -2.92 -5.36 3.22
CA GLY A 62 -2.21 -6.02 4.32
C GLY A 62 -1.79 -7.44 3.93
N THR A 63 -0.52 -7.76 4.12
CA THR A 63 0.07 -9.08 3.84
C THR A 63 0.64 -9.69 5.11
N LYS A 64 1.00 -10.98 5.06
CA LYS A 64 1.56 -11.73 6.20
C LYS A 64 0.59 -11.84 7.39
N GLU A 65 -0.69 -12.05 7.10
CA GLU A 65 -1.72 -12.30 8.10
C GLU A 65 -1.43 -13.58 8.91
N ASP A 66 -0.90 -14.61 8.26
CA ASP A 66 -0.44 -15.86 8.86
C ASP A 66 0.59 -15.66 9.98
N LEU A 67 1.44 -14.63 9.84
CA LEU A 67 2.45 -14.32 10.85
C LEU A 67 1.90 -13.50 12.02
N MET A 68 0.67 -12.96 11.93
CA MET A 68 0.11 -12.11 12.99
C MET A 68 0.06 -12.83 14.33
N GLU A 69 -0.33 -14.09 14.38
CA GLU A 69 -0.40 -14.84 15.64
C GLU A 69 0.96 -14.96 16.32
N SER A 70 2.03 -15.14 15.53
CA SER A 70 3.41 -15.29 16.03
C SER A 70 4.14 -13.96 16.28
N ALA A 71 3.64 -12.87 15.71
CA ALA A 71 4.29 -11.56 15.80
C ALA A 71 4.06 -10.89 17.15
N ASN A 72 5.00 -10.05 17.57
CA ASN A 72 4.85 -9.24 18.78
C ASN A 72 3.64 -8.30 18.64
N GLU A 73 2.72 -8.31 19.61
CA GLU A 73 1.51 -7.47 19.60
C GLU A 73 1.79 -5.99 19.29
N LYS A 74 2.91 -5.46 19.80
CA LYS A 74 3.33 -4.07 19.58
C LYS A 74 3.77 -3.77 18.15
N GLN A 75 4.01 -4.80 17.35
CA GLN A 75 4.46 -4.71 15.96
C GLN A 75 3.38 -5.17 14.98
N ARG A 76 2.13 -5.31 15.43
CA ARG A 76 1.00 -5.62 14.57
C ARG A 76 0.35 -4.34 14.07
N VAL A 77 -0.04 -4.34 12.80
CA VAL A 77 -0.90 -3.32 12.22
C VAL A 77 -2.34 -3.83 12.31
N THR A 78 -3.18 -3.12 13.05
CA THR A 78 -4.61 -3.47 13.14
C THR A 78 -5.36 -2.97 11.90
N PHE A 79 -6.51 -3.59 11.63
CA PHE A 79 -7.40 -3.16 10.55
C PHE A 79 -7.85 -1.70 10.70
N ASP A 80 -8.09 -1.22 11.91
CA ASP A 80 -8.46 0.18 12.14
C ASP A 80 -7.33 1.15 11.77
N THR A 81 -6.08 0.81 12.12
CA THR A 81 -4.91 1.61 11.74
C THR A 81 -4.72 1.61 10.23
N ALA A 82 -4.83 0.44 9.58
CA ALA A 82 -4.72 0.32 8.13
C ALA A 82 -5.85 1.08 7.41
N ARG A 83 -7.08 1.02 7.93
CA ARG A 83 -8.23 1.76 7.38
C ARG A 83 -8.05 3.27 7.52
N LYS A 84 -7.58 3.73 8.68
CA LYS A 84 -7.27 5.14 8.89
C LYS A 84 -6.19 5.63 7.93
N ALA A 85 -5.12 4.85 7.79
CA ALA A 85 -4.08 5.09 6.80
C ALA A 85 -4.63 5.16 5.37
N ALA A 86 -5.50 4.23 4.96
CA ALA A 86 -6.10 4.24 3.64
C ALA A 86 -6.95 5.51 3.37
N HIS A 87 -7.71 5.98 4.36
CA HIS A 87 -8.46 7.24 4.26
C HIS A 87 -7.55 8.46 4.11
N GLU A 88 -6.43 8.49 4.82
CA GLU A 88 -5.43 9.57 4.71
C GLU A 88 -4.72 9.56 3.35
N LEU A 89 -4.54 8.38 2.75
CA LEU A 89 -3.86 8.20 1.46
C LEU A 89 -4.75 8.53 0.24
N ALA A 90 -6.06 8.37 0.36
CA ALA A 90 -7.02 8.59 -0.72
C ALA A 90 -8.29 9.28 -0.19
N PRO A 91 -8.25 10.61 0.02
CA PRO A 91 -9.40 11.38 0.48
C PRO A 91 -10.56 11.47 -0.54
N SER A 92 -10.36 11.08 -1.80
CA SER A 92 -11.34 11.17 -2.89
C SER A 92 -11.96 9.81 -3.25
N GLU A 93 -13.15 9.52 -2.69
CA GLU A 93 -14.24 8.61 -3.15
C GLU A 93 -13.95 7.18 -3.70
N HIS A 94 -12.70 6.74 -3.86
CA HIS A 94 -12.33 5.47 -4.52
C HIS A 94 -11.64 4.48 -3.58
N SER A 95 -11.63 4.75 -2.28
CA SER A 95 -11.14 3.80 -1.28
C SER A 95 -12.14 2.66 -1.10
N CYS A 96 -12.08 1.67 -1.99
CA CYS A 96 -12.75 0.40 -1.77
C CYS A 96 -12.05 -0.31 -0.60
N SER A 97 -12.59 -0.11 0.59
CA SER A 97 -12.25 -0.86 1.79
C SER A 97 -12.53 -2.33 1.55
N LEU A 98 -11.54 -3.18 1.85
CA LEU A 98 -11.70 -4.63 1.93
C LEU A 98 -12.87 -4.90 2.88
N SER A 99 -14.00 -5.33 2.32
CA SER A 99 -15.17 -5.73 3.07
C SER A 99 -14.79 -6.96 3.88
N ASN A 100 -14.96 -6.89 5.20
CA ASN A 100 -15.11 -8.10 6.00
C ASN A 100 -16.33 -8.84 5.43
N PRO A 101 -16.22 -10.11 4.98
CA PRO A 101 -17.40 -10.91 4.78
C PRO A 101 -18.08 -11.16 6.14
N PRO A 102 -19.41 -11.30 6.17
CA PRO A 102 -20.18 -11.55 7.39
C PRO A 102 -19.84 -12.87 8.08
#